data_AF-A0A660V3A4-F1
#
_entry.id   AF-A0A660V3A4-F1
#
_cell.length_a   1.000
_cell.length_b   1.000
_cell.length_c   1.000
_cell.angle_alpha   90.00
_cell.angle_beta   90.00
_cell.angle_gamma   90.00
#
_symmetry.space_group_name_H-M   'P 1'
#
loop_
_entity.id
_entity.type
_entity.pdbx_description
1 polymer ?
#
loop_
_entity_poly.entity_id
_entity_poly.type
_entity_poly.pdbx_seq_one_letter_code
_entity_poly.pdbx_strand_id
1 'polypeptide(L)' 'MPDNGCNHFEVITKSLTGDRPTDEETFSSTAVLAQRLERLKRSNPLFEKIDFSEQVEELALCEMISAIC' A
#
# COMPACT_ATOMS: atom_id res chain seq x y z
N MET A 1 8.36 19.27 -10.79
CA MET A 1 9.02 19.11 -9.46
C MET A 1 9.30 17.63 -9.30
N PRO A 2 10.53 17.17 -9.04
CA PRO A 2 10.73 15.77 -8.72
C PRO A 2 10.01 15.52 -7.40
N ASP A 3 9.09 14.58 -7.44
CA ASP A 3 8.52 13.87 -6.31
C ASP A 3 9.60 13.67 -5.23
N ASN A 4 9.49 14.42 -4.12
CA ASN A 4 10.24 14.15 -2.91
C ASN A 4 9.68 12.84 -2.36
N GLY A 5 10.21 11.74 -2.89
CA GLY A 5 9.74 10.39 -2.67
C GLY A 5 9.79 10.02 -1.20
N CYS A 6 8.64 10.15 -0.54
CA CYS A 6 8.34 9.26 0.56
C CYS A 6 8.45 7.85 -0.03
N ASN A 7 9.44 7.08 0.41
CA ASN A 7 9.60 5.71 -0.01
C ASN A 7 8.35 4.95 0.49
N HIS A 8 7.36 4.76 -0.38
CA HIS A 8 6.07 4.15 -0.01
C HIS A 8 6.26 2.79 0.65
N PHE A 9 7.30 2.05 0.27
CA PHE A 9 7.69 0.81 0.95
C PHE A 9 8.15 1.05 2.38
N GLU A 10 8.95 2.09 2.63
CA GLU A 10 9.40 2.44 3.98
C GLU A 10 8.22 2.85 4.87
N VAL A 11 7.31 3.67 4.35
CA VAL A 11 6.08 4.07 5.05
C VAL A 11 5.29 2.84 5.49
N ILE A 12 4.98 1.93 4.55
CA ILE A 12 4.19 0.73 4.84
C ILE A 12 4.95 -0.22 5.78
N THR A 13 6.26 -0.37 5.59
CA THR A 13 7.10 -1.23 6.43
C THR A 13 7.12 -0.74 7.88
N LYS A 14 7.26 0.57 8.09
CA LYS A 14 7.23 1.16 9.43
C LYS A 14 5.84 0.98 10.08
N SER A 15 4.76 1.09 9.32
CA SER A 15 3.40 0.87 9.84
C SER A 15 3.16 -0.60 10.20
N LEU A 16 3.62 -1.53 9.35
CA LEU A 16 3.52 -2.97 9.59
C LEU A 16 4.35 -3.44 10.80
N THR A 17 5.52 -2.83 11.00
CA THR A 17 6.39 -3.14 12.15
C THR A 17 5.96 -2.44 13.44
N GLY A 18 4.94 -1.58 13.39
CA GLY A 18 4.47 -0.80 14.53
C GLY A 18 5.40 0.35 14.93
N ASP A 19 6.41 0.66 14.11
CA ASP A 19 7.33 1.80 14.30
C ASP A 19 6.60 3.14 14.12
N ARG A 20 5.50 3.13 13.36
CA ARG A 20 4.57 4.25 13.21
C ARG A 20 3.11 3.79 13.26
N PRO A 21 2.17 4.69 13.54
CA PRO A 21 0.76 4.42 13.36
C PRO A 21 0.39 4.27 11.87
N THR A 22 -0.69 3.52 11.65
CA THR A 22 -1.36 3.40 10.35
C THR A 22 -2.29 4.60 10.18
N ASP A 23 -1.80 5.64 9.50
CA ASP A 23 -2.56 6.88 9.21
C ASP A 23 -2.81 7.06 7.71
N GLU A 24 -3.49 8.15 7.32
CA GLU A 24 -3.79 8.55 5.94
C GLU A 24 -2.60 8.43 4.97
N GLU A 25 -1.38 8.73 5.43
CA GLU A 25 -0.16 8.58 4.63
C GLU A 25 0.19 7.11 4.32
N THR A 26 -0.09 6.20 5.25
CA THR A 26 0.08 4.75 5.05
C THR A 26 -0.90 4.27 3.98
N PHE A 27 -2.17 4.64 4.10
CA PHE A 27 -3.21 4.28 3.12
C PHE A 27 -2.91 4.88 1.73
N SER A 28 -2.53 6.16 1.67
CA SER A 28 -2.12 6.82 0.42
C SER A 28 -0.92 6.12 -0.23
N SER A 29 0.05 5.70 0.57
CA SER A 29 1.22 4.95 0.08
C SER A 29 0.84 3.56 -0.45
N THR A 30 -0.04 2.84 0.25
CA THR A 30 -0.57 1.55 -0.20
C THR A 30 -1.36 1.69 -1.51
N ALA A 31 -2.19 2.72 -1.63
CA ALA A 31 -2.97 3.00 -2.85
C ALA A 31 -2.06 3.28 -4.06
N VAL A 32 -0.98 4.05 -3.88
CA VAL A 32 0.01 4.29 -4.94
C VAL A 32 0.70 3.00 -5.37
N LEU A 33 1.09 2.14 -4.42
CA LEU A 33 1.68 0.84 -4.76
C LEU A 33 0.68 -0.06 -5.49
N ALA A 34 -0.59 -0.09 -5.06
CA ALA A 34 -1.64 -0.86 -5.72
C ALA A 34 -1.85 -0.42 -7.16
N GLN A 35 -1.92 0.88 -7.41
CA GLN A 35 -2.02 1.43 -8.76
C GLN A 35 -0.80 1.06 -9.61
N ARG A 36 0.41 1.09 -9.05
CA ARG A 36 1.64 0.68 -9.75
C ARG A 36 1.64 -0.81 -10.09
N LEU A 37 1.18 -1.65 -9.17
CA LEU A 37 1.06 -3.09 -9.39
C LEU A 37 0.02 -3.39 -10.48
N GLU A 38 -1.13 -2.71 -10.48
CA GLU A 38 -2.14 -2.87 -11.54
C GLU A 38 -1.57 -2.48 -12.91
N ARG A 39 -0.85 -1.36 -13.00
CA ARG A 39 -0.18 -0.94 -14.24
C ARG A 39 0.85 -1.98 -14.70
N LEU A 40 1.57 -2.61 -13.77
CA LEU A 40 2.53 -3.67 -14.08
C LEU A 40 1.82 -4.92 -14.60
N LYS A 41 0.75 -5.38 -13.93
CA LYS A 41 -0.12 -6.49 -14.37
C LYS A 41 -0.67 -6.24 -15.79
N ARG A 42 -1.12 -5.01 -16.07
CA ARG A 42 -1.65 -4.63 -17.38
C ARG A 42 -0.58 -4.59 -18.48
N SER A 43 0.66 -4.26 -18.11
CA SER A 43 1.76 -4.17 -19.07
C SER A 43 2.28 -5.53 -19.53
N ASN A 44 2.20 -6.55 -18.67
CA ASN A 44 2.69 -7.88 -18.98
C ASN A 44 1.97 -8.96 -18.15
N PRO A 45 1.34 -9.97 -18.79
CA PRO A 45 0.61 -11.04 -18.08
C PRO A 45 1.49 -11.89 -17.16
N LEU A 46 2.82 -11.84 -17.29
CA LEU A 46 3.74 -12.50 -16.36
C LEU A 46 3.55 -12.04 -14.91
N PHE A 47 3.05 -10.81 -14.70
CA PHE A 47 2.83 -10.25 -13.36
C PHE A 47 1.43 -10.50 -12.81
N GLU A 48 0.54 -11.17 -13.54
CA GLU A 48 -0.87 -11.35 -13.15
C GLU A 48 -1.03 -12.02 -11.78
N LYS A 49 -0.12 -12.93 -11.43
CA LYS A 49 -0.10 -13.67 -10.16
C LYS A 49 0.65 -12.97 -9.03
N ILE A 50 1.22 -11.79 -9.27
CA ILE A 50 1.92 -11.02 -8.24
C ILE A 50 0.89 -10.23 -7.45
N ASP A 51 0.80 -10.47 -6.16
CA ASP A 51 -0.09 -9.72 -5.26
C ASP A 51 0.65 -9.23 -4.02
N PHE A 52 -0.02 -8.39 -3.24
CA PHE A 52 0.51 -7.99 -1.94
C PHE A 52 0.47 -9.16 -0.96
N SER A 53 1.27 -9.06 0.10
CA SER A 53 1.14 -9.97 1.23
C SER A 53 -0.12 -9.65 2.03
N GLU A 54 -0.72 -10.65 2.66
CA GLU A 54 -1.90 -10.53 3.53
C GLU A 54 -1.84 -9.33 4.49
N GLN A 55 -0.69 -9.11 5.13
CA GLN A 55 -0.46 -7.97 6.04
C GLN A 55 -0.72 -6.59 5.41
N VAL A 56 -0.40 -6.41 4.13
CA VAL A 56 -0.62 -5.15 3.39
C VAL A 56 -2.06 -5.05 2.91
N GLU A 57 -2.70 -6.18 2.58
CA GLU A 57 -4.13 -6.23 2.28
C GLU A 57 -4.97 -5.90 3.52
N GLU A 58 -4.62 -6.42 4.68
CA GLU A 58 -5.26 -6.09 5.95
C GLU A 58 -5.11 -4.60 6.31
N LEU A 59 -3.94 -4.00 6.03
CA LEU A 59 -3.77 -2.56 6.14
C LEU A 59 -4.74 -1.80 5.23
N ALA A 60 -4.99 -2.25 4.01
CA ALA A 60 -5.95 -1.60 3.11
C ALA A 60 -7.42 -1.80 3.56
N LEU A 61 -7.74 -2.93 4.21
CA LEU A 61 -9.09 -3.25 4.69
C LEU A 61 -9.44 -2.56 6.02
N CYS A 62 -8.46 -2.22 6.85
CA CYS A 62 -8.67 -1.61 8.16
C CYS A 62 -9.37 -0.23 8.11
N GLU A 63 -9.37 0.48 6.97
CA GLU A 63 -10.19 1.70 6.80
C GLU A 63 -11.69 1.43 6.98
N MET A 64 -12.17 0.25 6.58
CA MET A 64 -13.61 -0.04 6.64
C MET A 64 -14.12 -0.27 8.06
N ILE A 65 -13.27 -0.62 9.02
CA ILE A 65 -13.70 -0.83 10.41
C ILE A 65 -13.78 0.49 11.17
N SER A 66 -12.90 1.47 10.89
CA SER A 66 -12.94 2.77 11.57
C SER A 66 -14.08 3.68 11.12
N ALA A 67 -14.72 3.42 9.97
CA ALA A 67 -15.87 4.18 9.50
C ALA A 67 -17.23 3.64 10.03
N ILE A 68 -17.22 2.54 10.79
CA ILE A 68 -18.42 1.82 11.27
C ILE A 68 -18.55 1.86 12.80
N CYS A 69 -17.57 2.40 13.54
CA CYS A 69 -17.68 2.70 14.98
C CYS A 69 -17.93 4.18 15.23
#